data_AF-A0A8S2SZP7-F1
#
_entry.id   AF-A0A8S2SZP7-F1
#
_cell.length_a   1.000
_cell.length_b   1.000
_cell.length_c   1.000
_cell.angle_alpha   90.00
_cell.angle_beta   90.00
_cell.angle_gamma   90.00
#
_symmetry.space_group_name_H-M   'P 1'
#
loop_
_entity.id
_entity.type
_entity.pdbx_description
1 polymer ?
#
loop_
_entity_poly.entity_id
_entity_poly.type
_entity_poly.pdbx_seq_one_letter_code
_entity_poly.pdbx_strand_id
1 'polypeptide(L)' 'VYDCYLSLHQWPELIAWNDACIKMQMAFLKDDNDDLRTAMVTTIDINAIRAMSCFENRDFEGLKVSMRKMPNSQATG' A
#
# COMPACT_ATOMS: atom_id res chain seq x y z
N VAL A 1 -9.80 -8.76 -2.49
CA VAL A 1 -10.25 -7.60 -1.68
C VAL A 1 -9.59 -6.33 -2.17
N TYR A 2 -8.26 -6.28 -2.21
CA TYR A 2 -7.48 -5.21 -2.84
C TYR A 2 -8.03 -4.78 -4.21
N ASP A 3 -8.12 -5.71 -5.17
CA ASP A 3 -8.58 -5.40 -6.54
C ASP A 3 -10.01 -4.82 -6.60
N CYS A 4 -10.85 -5.18 -5.63
CA CYS A 4 -12.22 -4.65 -5.53
C CYS A 4 -12.20 -3.18 -5.12
N TYR A 5 -11.49 -2.84 -4.04
CA TYR A 5 -11.33 -1.44 -3.62
C TYR A 5 -10.62 -0.60 -4.68
N LEU A 6 -9.60 -1.16 -5.33
CA LEU A 6 -8.87 -0.51 -6.42
C LEU A 6 -9.79 -0.22 -7.62
N SER A 7 -10.53 -1.21 -8.11
CA SER A 7 -11.44 -1.03 -9.27
C SER A 7 -12.62 -0.10 -8.97
N LEU A 8 -13.01 0.05 -7.72
CA LEU A 8 -14.04 0.99 -7.27
C LEU A 8 -13.49 2.36 -6.86
N HIS A 9 -12.16 2.56 -6.94
CA HIS A 9 -11.49 3.82 -6.55
C HIS A 9 -11.78 4.21 -5.08
N GLN A 10 -11.99 3.23 -4.22
CA GLN A 10 -12.26 3.40 -2.78
C GLN A 10 -10.93 3.56 -2.01
N TRP A 11 -10.24 4.68 -2.26
CA TRP A 11 -8.90 4.92 -1.74
C TRP A 11 -8.80 4.92 -0.21
N PRO A 12 -9.70 5.58 0.55
CA PRO A 12 -9.64 5.58 2.01
C PRO A 12 -9.77 4.17 2.61
N GLU A 13 -10.71 3.38 2.10
CA GLU A 13 -10.97 2.01 2.52
C GLU A 13 -9.78 1.10 2.14
N LEU A 14 -9.19 1.31 0.96
CA LEU A 14 -8.02 0.58 0.51
C LEU A 14 -6.80 0.82 1.40
N ILE A 15 -6.57 2.08 1.79
CA ILE A 15 -5.50 2.46 2.73
C ILE A 15 -5.73 1.80 4.09
N ALA A 16 -6.95 1.89 4.62
CA ALA A 16 -7.29 1.29 5.92
C ALA A 16 -7.14 -0.24 5.92
N TRP A 17 -7.55 -0.90 4.83
CA TRP A 17 -7.38 -2.34 4.64
C TRP A 17 -5.90 -2.72 4.60
N ASN A 18 -5.07 -1.99 3.84
CA ASN A 18 -3.63 -2.23 3.76
C ASN A 18 -2.94 -2.06 5.13
N ASP A 19 -3.27 -1.01 5.88
CA ASP A 19 -2.73 -0.79 7.24
C ASP A 19 -3.13 -1.92 8.21
N ALA A 20 -4.35 -2.45 8.10
CA ALA A 20 -4.80 -3.59 8.89
C ALA A 20 -4.01 -4.87 8.54
N CYS A 21 -3.77 -5.12 7.25
CA CYS A 21 -2.96 -6.25 6.81
C CYS A 21 -1.53 -6.19 7.35
N ILE A 22 -0.88 -5.01 7.31
CA ILE A 22 0.47 -4.81 7.86
C ILE A 22 0.48 -5.05 9.38
N LYS A 23 -0.51 -4.54 10.12
CA LYS A 23 -0.62 -4.77 11.58
C LYS A 23 -0.77 -6.25 11.92
N MET A 24 -1.60 -6.97 11.17
CA MET A 24 -1.75 -8.42 11.35
C MET A 24 -0.43 -9.13 11.06
N GLN A 25 0.26 -8.78 9.97
CA GLN A 25 1.57 -9.34 9.64
C GLN A 25 2.60 -9.10 10.75
N MET A 26 2.69 -7.88 11.29
CA MET A 26 3.57 -7.55 12.41
C MET A 26 3.23 -8.33 13.69
N ALA A 27 1.94 -8.53 13.96
CA ALA A 27 1.49 -9.33 15.10
C ALA A 27 1.89 -10.81 14.94
N PHE A 28 1.74 -11.38 13.74
CA PHE A 28 2.15 -12.77 13.47
C PHE A 28 3.66 -12.96 13.47
N LEU A 29 4.44 -11.98 12.97
CA LEU A 29 5.90 -12.00 13.06
C LEU A 29 6.41 -11.98 14.51
N LYS A 30 5.62 -11.44 15.45
CA LYS A 30 5.95 -11.44 16.87
C LYS A 30 5.66 -12.79 17.57
N ASP A 31 4.77 -13.60 17.00
CA ASP A 31 4.27 -14.84 17.61
C ASP A 31 5.03 -16.11 17.15
N ASP A 32 6.18 -15.98 16.48
CA ASP A 32 7.08 -17.09 16.06
C ASP A 32 6.38 -18.25 15.32
N ASN A 33 5.21 -17.99 14.71
CA ASN A 33 4.41 -19.00 14.04
C ASN A 33 4.80 -19.03 12.54
N ASP A 34 5.91 -19.70 12.27
CA ASP A 34 6.63 -19.72 10.98
C ASP A 34 5.75 -20.19 9.79
N ASP A 35 4.74 -21.03 10.05
CA ASP A 35 3.85 -21.59 9.03
C ASP A 35 2.92 -20.54 8.38
N LEU A 36 2.53 -19.50 9.13
CA LEU A 36 1.66 -18.42 8.62
C LEU A 36 2.44 -17.27 7.96
N ARG A 37 3.77 -17.22 8.15
CA ARG A 37 4.65 -16.17 7.60
C ARG A 37 4.60 -16.12 6.07
N THR A 38 4.29 -17.24 5.44
CA THR A 38 4.23 -17.40 3.98
C THR A 38 2.89 -16.98 3.38
N ALA A 39 1.82 -16.90 4.19
CA ALA A 39 0.44 -16.77 3.66
C ALA A 39 -0.01 -15.32 3.42
N MET A 40 0.73 -14.32 3.90
CA MET A 40 0.21 -12.95 3.95
C MET A 40 1.25 -11.92 3.52
N VAL A 41 1.69 -12.00 2.25
CA VAL A 41 2.54 -10.95 1.68
C VAL A 41 2.00 -10.53 0.33
N THR A 42 0.93 -9.72 0.37
CA THR A 42 0.67 -8.76 -0.69
C THR A 42 0.97 -7.38 -0.12
N THR A 43 2.25 -7.04 -0.01
CA THR A 43 2.67 -5.69 0.40
C THR A 43 2.45 -4.77 -0.79
N ILE A 44 1.31 -4.07 -0.80
CA ILE A 44 1.09 -3.02 -1.79
C ILE A 44 1.88 -1.79 -1.37
N ASP A 45 2.50 -1.11 -2.33
CA ASP A 45 3.09 0.20 -2.07
C ASP A 45 1.99 1.21 -1.77
N ILE A 46 1.82 1.52 -0.49
CA ILE A 46 0.84 2.50 -0.01
C ILE A 46 1.04 3.89 -0.62
N ASN A 47 2.26 4.23 -1.04
CA ASN A 47 2.54 5.51 -1.68
C ASN A 47 2.00 5.55 -3.12
N ALA A 48 1.94 4.41 -3.82
CA ALA A 48 1.28 4.32 -5.12
C ALA A 48 -0.24 4.54 -5.00
N ILE A 49 -0.87 3.95 -3.97
CA ILE A 49 -2.30 4.16 -3.68
C ILE A 49 -2.57 5.64 -3.36
N ARG A 50 -1.74 6.23 -2.48
CA ARG A 50 -1.86 7.66 -2.12
C ARG A 50 -1.62 8.59 -3.31
N ALA A 51 -0.68 8.25 -4.20
CA ALA A 51 -0.44 9.00 -5.43
C ALA A 51 -1.69 9.01 -6.33
N MET A 52 -2.33 7.85 -6.55
CA MET A 52 -3.58 7.77 -7.32
C MET A 52 -4.70 8.58 -6.68
N SER A 53 -4.90 8.46 -5.37
CA SER A 53 -5.88 9.25 -4.62
C SER A 53 -5.64 10.77 -4.76
N CYS A 54 -4.40 11.23 -4.65
CA CYS A 54 -4.05 12.64 -4.82
C CYS A 54 -4.29 13.12 -6.25
N PHE A 55 -3.95 12.30 -7.26
CA PHE A 55 -4.18 12.63 -8.66
C PHE A 55 -5.66 12.85 -8.98
N GLU A 56 -6.55 11.97 -8.50
CA GLU A 56 -7.99 12.10 -8.73
C GLU A 56 -8.60 13.34 -8.07
N ASN A 57 -8.09 13.69 -6.90
CA ASN A 57 -8.51 14.87 -6.16
C ASN A 57 -7.79 16.17 -6.62
N ARG A 58 -6.95 16.10 -7.66
CA ARG A 58 -6.15 17.22 -8.18
C ARG A 58 -5.21 17.84 -7.14
N ASP A 59 -4.82 17.07 -6.12
CA ASP A 59 -3.80 17.44 -5.14
C ASP A 59 -2.41 17.10 -5.67
N PHE A 60 -1.86 18.00 -6.48
CA PHE A 60 -0.56 17.77 -7.13
C PHE A 60 0.62 17.83 -6.16
N GLU A 61 0.50 18.52 -5.03
CA GLU A 61 1.57 18.54 -4.02
C GLU A 61 1.60 17.23 -3.25
N GLY A 62 0.44 16.71 -2.83
CA GLY A 62 0.34 15.38 -2.24
C GLY A 62 0.78 14.26 -3.19
N LEU A 63 0.47 14.39 -4.48
CA LEU A 63 0.96 13.49 -5.53
C LEU A 63 2.49 13.46 -5.57
N LYS A 64 3.16 14.62 -5.68
CA LYS A 64 4.63 14.72 -5.71
C LYS A 64 5.27 14.11 -4.47
N VAL A 65 4.71 14.39 -3.29
CA VAL A 65 5.20 13.85 -2.01
C VAL A 65 5.09 12.33 -2.01
N SER A 66 3.96 11.78 -2.46
CA SER A 66 3.75 10.34 -2.54
C SER A 66 4.70 9.69 -3.56
N MET A 67 4.89 10.31 -4.73
CA MET A 67 5.79 9.79 -5.76
C MET A 67 7.25 9.72 -5.31
N ARG A 68 7.74 10.69 -4.53
CA ARG A 68 9.12 10.68 -4.00
C ARG A 68 9.38 9.54 -3.00
N LYS A 69 8.32 9.00 -2.40
CA LYS A 69 8.40 7.92 -1.42
C LYS A 69 8.24 6.54 -2.04
N MET A 70 7.81 6.46 -3.29
CA MET A 70 7.84 5.21 -4.04
C MET A 70 9.32 4.79 -4.22
N PRO A 71 9.66 3.51 -4.07
CA PRO A 71 11.01 3.04 -4.33
C PRO A 71 11.34 3.39 -5.79
N ASN A 72 12.39 4.18 -5.99
CA ASN A 72 12.86 4.54 -7.32
C ASN A 72 12.98 3.25 -8.13
N SER A 73 12.23 3.10 -9.22
CA SER A 73 12.69 2.23 -10.29
C SER A 73 14.07 2.77 -10.61
N GLN A 74 15.13 2.01 -10.35
CA GLN A 74 16.46 2.41 -10.78
C GLN A 74 16.34 2.73 -12.26
N ALA A 75 16.40 4.02 -12.60
CA ALA A 75 16.65 4.45 -13.95
C ALA A 75 18.05 3.94 -14.23
N THR A 76 18.11 2.79 -14.90
CA THR A 76 19.33 2.27 -15.51
C THR A 76 19.80 3.33 -16.49
N GLY A 77 20.75 4.16 -16.05
CA GLY A 77 21.58 4.98 -16.91
C GLY A 77 22.62 4.12 -17.62
#